data_AF-X0SGW0-F1
#
_entry.id   AF-X0SGW0-F1
#
_cell.length_a   1.000
_cell.length_b   1.000
_cell.length_c   1.000
_cell.angle_alpha   90.00
_cell.angle_beta   90.00
_cell.angle_gamma   90.00
#
_symmetry.space_group_name_H-M   'P 1'
#
loop_
_entity.id
_entity.type
_entity.pdbx_description
1 polymer ?
#
loop_
_entity_poly.entity_id
_entity_poly.type
_entity_poly.pdbx_seq_one_letter_code
_entity_poly.pdbx_strand_id
1 'polypeptide(L)'
;MIRSKTLISQLLTGLKDNIQRTGDPLGIKAEYWTEWAKGLNLLGKGETIILTGRMYQMLPYITSTTSLLASTKGFLSRRILGDIARRGSSIAGEKAIMWKAKKEEALKSRSAKALCGITKALSAVGYKPAYLYEDEPYSGALLYDLGLDKFLPEYITKVYSLLKERDVKEVIGVDPHTVFMLKEVYPRYINNYELGVRHYLDILAENIDELKRVQERRLEGEFVVHDSCVMARDLGITEPPRKVLESLGIKVLEPENTKLNTVCCGGPIEYAFPHMADKVC
;
A
#
# COMPACT_ATOMS: atom_id res chain seq x y z
N MET A 1 22.21 -5.69 21.65
CA MET A 1 20.83 -5.19 21.87
C MET A 1 20.71 -3.65 21.85
N ILE A 2 21.47 -2.88 22.63
CA ILE A 2 21.31 -1.40 22.72
C ILE A 2 21.48 -0.66 21.36
N ARG A 3 22.46 -1.07 20.55
CA ARG A 3 22.75 -0.47 19.23
C ARG A 3 21.63 -0.64 18.19
N SER A 4 20.85 -1.72 18.29
CA SER A 4 19.72 -1.98 17.39
C SER A 4 18.53 -1.08 17.73
N LYS A 5 18.25 -0.86 19.01
CA LYS A 5 17.17 0.02 19.48
C LYS A 5 17.35 1.47 19.02
N THR A 6 18.58 2.00 19.06
CA THR A 6 18.86 3.38 18.59
C THR A 6 18.64 3.55 17.10
N LEU A 7 19.04 2.57 16.28
CA LEU A 7 18.84 2.60 14.84
C LEU A 7 17.36 2.54 14.47
N ILE A 8 16.60 1.63 15.10
CA ILE A 8 15.15 1.53 14.90
C ILE A 8 14.46 2.84 15.27
N SER A 9 14.80 3.43 16.42
CA SER A 9 14.25 4.72 16.84
C SER A 9 14.53 5.84 15.83
N GLN A 10 15.71 5.84 15.20
CA GLN A 10 16.07 6.81 14.16
C GLN A 10 15.29 6.57 12.86
N LEU A 11 15.11 5.32 12.44
CA LEU A 11 14.29 4.97 11.26
C LEU A 11 12.82 5.35 11.45
N LEU A 12 12.25 5.04 12.61
CA LEU A 12 10.86 5.39 12.92
C LEU A 12 10.65 6.91 13.02
N THR A 13 11.63 7.62 13.57
CA THR A 13 11.61 9.10 13.60
C THR A 13 11.72 9.67 12.18
N GLY A 14 12.61 9.12 11.35
CA GLY A 14 12.78 9.51 9.95
C GLY A 14 11.52 9.27 9.11
N LEU A 15 10.87 8.13 9.27
CA LEU A 15 9.58 7.82 8.64
C LEU A 15 8.54 8.89 9.00
N LYS A 16 8.40 9.17 10.31
CA LYS A 16 7.45 10.17 10.79
C LYS A 16 7.77 11.56 10.23
N ASP A 17 9.03 11.98 10.28
CA ASP A 17 9.48 13.28 9.76
C ASP A 17 9.23 13.41 8.25
N ASN A 18 9.45 12.32 7.50
CA ASN A 18 9.18 12.26 6.06
C ASN A 18 7.69 12.44 5.75
N ILE A 19 6.82 11.71 6.45
CA ILE A 19 5.36 11.81 6.28
C ILE A 19 4.88 13.22 6.65
N GLN A 20 5.35 13.80 7.74
CA GLN A 20 4.97 15.17 8.13
C GLN A 20 5.42 16.20 7.09
N ARG A 21 6.63 16.05 6.53
CA ARG A 21 7.23 17.00 5.59
C ARG A 21 6.69 16.88 4.17
N THR A 22 6.35 15.67 3.72
CA THR A 22 6.05 15.39 2.30
C THR A 22 4.74 14.65 2.07
N GLY A 23 4.13 14.09 3.11
CA GLY A 23 3.03 13.14 2.97
C GLY A 23 3.47 11.76 2.49
N ASP A 24 4.76 11.55 2.19
CA ASP A 24 5.31 10.29 1.69
C ASP A 24 6.23 9.65 2.75
N PRO A 25 6.09 8.34 3.04
CA PRO A 25 6.92 7.63 4.02
C PRO A 25 8.41 7.56 3.67
N LEU A 26 8.77 7.60 2.39
CA LEU A 26 10.16 7.62 1.94
C LEU A 26 10.72 9.04 1.84
N GLY A 27 9.88 10.06 2.04
CA GLY A 27 10.27 11.46 2.00
C GLY A 27 10.54 11.98 0.59
N ILE A 28 10.12 11.23 -0.43
CA ILE A 28 10.27 11.54 -1.86
C ILE A 28 9.24 12.62 -2.21
N LYS A 29 9.68 13.69 -2.88
CA LYS A 29 8.80 14.76 -3.35
C LYS A 29 8.34 14.54 -4.78
N ALA A 30 9.16 13.87 -5.59
CA ALA A 30 8.81 13.52 -6.95
C ALA A 30 7.61 12.56 -7.00
N GLU A 31 6.65 12.86 -7.86
CA GLU A 31 5.46 12.05 -8.10
C GLU A 31 5.86 10.76 -8.83
N TYR A 32 5.90 9.64 -8.10
CA TYR A 32 6.16 8.31 -8.67
C TYR A 32 4.90 7.43 -8.71
N TRP A 33 3.82 7.84 -8.04
CA TRP A 33 2.63 7.02 -7.83
C TRP A 33 1.58 7.16 -8.94
N THR A 34 1.74 8.10 -9.87
CA THR A 34 0.74 8.39 -10.93
C THR A 34 0.98 7.62 -12.22
N GLU A 35 2.20 7.09 -12.43
CA GLU A 35 2.61 6.55 -13.74
C GLU A 35 1.77 5.35 -14.21
N TRP A 36 1.25 4.53 -13.28
CA TRP A 36 0.43 3.37 -13.61
C TRP A 36 -0.90 3.76 -14.28
N ALA A 37 -1.42 4.96 -14.02
CA ALA A 37 -2.70 5.42 -14.53
C ALA A 37 -2.61 6.00 -15.96
N LYS A 38 -1.38 6.18 -16.49
CA LYS A 38 -1.16 6.72 -17.85
C LYS A 38 -1.88 5.85 -18.89
N GLY A 39 -2.74 6.48 -19.69
CA GLY A 39 -3.51 5.83 -20.74
C GLY A 39 -4.79 5.11 -20.29
N LEU A 40 -5.13 5.12 -18.99
CA LEU A 40 -6.40 4.59 -18.49
C LEU A 40 -7.56 5.61 -18.55
N ASN A 41 -7.25 6.89 -18.79
CA ASN A 41 -8.23 7.99 -18.87
C ASN A 41 -9.16 8.07 -17.64
N LEU A 42 -8.64 7.79 -16.44
CA LEU A 42 -9.38 7.92 -15.20
C LEU A 42 -9.68 9.39 -14.92
N LEU A 43 -10.89 9.69 -14.45
CA LEU A 43 -11.25 11.05 -14.05
C LEU A 43 -10.39 11.49 -12.87
N GLY A 44 -9.92 12.74 -12.88
CA GLY A 44 -9.13 13.32 -11.78
C GLY A 44 -9.95 13.71 -10.54
N LYS A 45 -11.29 13.63 -10.62
CA LYS A 45 -12.23 13.97 -9.57
C LYS A 45 -13.50 13.12 -9.69
N GLY A 46 -14.12 12.81 -8.56
CA GLY A 46 -15.36 12.07 -8.49
C GLY A 46 -15.70 11.68 -7.05
N GLU A 47 -16.97 11.41 -6.78
CA GLU A 47 -17.44 11.04 -5.43
C GLU A 47 -16.95 9.64 -5.01
N THR A 48 -16.74 8.74 -5.98
CA THR A 48 -16.11 7.43 -5.77
C THR A 48 -14.71 7.43 -6.39
N ILE A 49 -13.69 7.16 -5.58
CA ILE A 49 -12.29 7.10 -6.04
C ILE A 49 -11.69 5.72 -5.83
N ILE A 50 -10.67 5.39 -6.63
CA ILE A 50 -9.72 4.33 -6.31
C ILE A 50 -8.59 4.95 -5.51
N LEU A 51 -8.28 4.34 -4.36
CA LEU A 51 -7.17 4.78 -3.52
C LEU A 51 -6.16 3.64 -3.40
N THR A 52 -4.94 3.91 -3.87
CA THR A 52 -3.84 2.95 -3.86
C THR A 52 -3.05 2.96 -2.56
N GLY A 53 -3.20 4.04 -1.78
CA GLY A 53 -2.35 4.32 -0.62
C GLY A 53 -0.86 4.33 -0.96
N ARG A 54 -0.51 4.47 -2.26
CA ARG A 54 0.85 4.36 -2.81
C ARG A 54 1.55 3.03 -2.49
N MET A 55 0.85 2.03 -1.98
CA MET A 55 1.46 0.81 -1.41
C MET A 55 2.17 0.00 -2.48
N TYR A 56 1.51 -0.29 -3.61
CA TYR A 56 2.11 -1.00 -4.74
C TYR A 56 3.23 -0.20 -5.40
N GLN A 57 3.04 1.10 -5.57
CA GLN A 57 3.97 1.99 -6.26
C GLN A 57 5.26 2.20 -5.45
N MET A 58 5.17 2.12 -4.12
CA MET A 58 6.28 2.34 -3.21
C MET A 58 7.24 1.15 -3.08
N LEU A 59 6.78 -0.09 -3.34
CA LEU A 59 7.59 -1.32 -3.17
C LEU A 59 9.00 -1.27 -3.80
N PRO A 60 9.18 -0.83 -5.06
CA PRO A 60 10.51 -0.73 -5.68
C PRO A 60 11.47 0.20 -4.93
N TYR A 61 10.92 1.23 -4.28
CA TYR A 61 11.67 2.25 -3.57
C TYR A 61 12.01 1.82 -2.14
N ILE A 62 11.10 1.12 -1.45
CA ILE A 62 11.39 0.46 -0.16
C ILE A 62 12.52 -0.55 -0.34
N THR A 63 12.38 -1.49 -1.30
CA THR A 63 13.38 -2.53 -1.57
C THR A 63 14.76 -1.94 -1.92
N SER A 64 14.76 -0.86 -2.71
CA SER A 64 15.98 -0.12 -3.04
C SER A 64 16.63 0.51 -1.81
N THR A 65 15.82 1.04 -0.90
CA THR A 65 16.28 1.71 0.33
C THR A 65 16.78 0.70 1.36
N THR A 66 16.05 -0.39 1.60
CA THR A 66 16.44 -1.46 2.53
C THR A 66 17.73 -2.14 2.09
N SER A 67 17.88 -2.42 0.79
CA SER A 67 19.12 -2.99 0.24
C SER A 67 20.32 -2.03 0.29
N LEU A 68 20.10 -0.71 0.19
CA LEU A 68 21.17 0.29 0.42
C LEU A 68 21.59 0.31 1.90
N LEU A 69 20.64 0.30 2.82
CA LEU A 69 20.96 0.30 4.25
C LEU A 69 21.70 -0.98 4.66
N ALA A 70 21.32 -2.14 4.11
CA ALA A 70 21.98 -3.41 4.37
C ALA A 70 23.47 -3.41 3.96
N SER A 71 23.82 -2.76 2.84
CA SER A 71 25.21 -2.71 2.34
C SER A 71 26.10 -1.70 3.08
N THR A 72 25.53 -0.80 3.88
CA THR A 72 26.28 0.25 4.60
C THR A 72 26.83 -0.17 5.97
N LYS A 73 26.65 -1.43 6.40
CA LYS A 73 27.12 -1.93 7.71
C LYS A 73 28.64 -1.85 7.96
N GLY A 74 29.44 -1.38 7.00
CA GLY A 74 30.90 -1.48 7.04
C GLY A 74 31.75 -0.21 7.24
N PHE A 75 31.28 1.04 7.00
CA PHE A 75 32.30 2.11 6.74
C PHE A 75 32.04 3.57 7.19
N LEU A 76 30.93 3.95 7.82
CA LEU A 76 30.71 5.38 8.19
C LEU A 76 30.43 5.65 9.67
N SER A 77 31.05 6.71 10.19
CA SER A 77 30.95 7.13 11.60
C SER A 77 29.56 7.66 11.96
N ARG A 78 29.13 7.39 13.21
CA ARG A 78 27.77 7.65 13.73
C ARG A 78 27.31 9.11 13.63
N ARG A 79 28.24 10.07 13.64
CA ARG A 79 27.92 11.50 13.52
C ARG A 79 27.45 11.84 12.11
N ILE A 80 28.14 11.30 11.11
CA ILE A 80 27.82 11.48 9.69
C ILE A 80 26.55 10.72 9.33
N LEU A 81 26.35 9.50 9.85
CA LEU A 81 25.11 8.75 9.64
C LEU A 81 23.89 9.44 10.28
N GLY A 82 24.05 10.02 11.47
CA GLY A 82 23.02 10.81 12.14
C GLY A 82 22.71 12.12 11.42
N ASP A 83 23.73 12.77 10.84
CA ASP A 83 23.58 13.96 10.01
C ASP A 83 22.93 13.65 8.66
N ILE A 84 23.22 12.50 8.05
CA ILE A 84 22.61 12.05 6.78
C ILE A 84 21.17 11.58 7.01
N ALA A 85 20.88 10.86 8.10
CA ALA A 85 19.52 10.46 8.46
C ALA A 85 18.64 11.68 8.77
N ARG A 86 19.19 12.68 9.47
CA ARG A 86 18.54 13.97 9.74
C ARG A 86 18.45 14.87 8.51
N ARG A 87 19.34 14.68 7.53
CA ARG A 87 19.29 15.24 6.16
C ARG A 87 18.73 14.23 5.16
N GLY A 88 17.85 13.33 5.59
CA GLY A 88 17.17 12.29 4.78
C GLY A 88 16.18 12.85 3.76
N SER A 89 16.51 14.00 3.18
CA SER A 89 15.70 14.81 2.26
C SER A 89 16.60 15.76 1.46
N SER A 90 17.88 15.47 1.33
CA SER A 90 18.69 16.18 0.33
C SER A 90 18.29 15.66 -1.04
N ILE A 91 18.19 16.56 -2.03
CA ILE A 91 17.92 16.22 -3.44
C ILE A 91 18.82 15.08 -3.94
N ALA A 92 20.02 14.94 -3.39
CA ALA A 92 20.95 13.86 -3.69
C ALA A 92 20.46 12.47 -3.23
N GLY A 93 19.86 12.36 -2.04
CA GLY A 93 19.30 11.10 -1.53
C GLY A 93 18.09 10.64 -2.33
N GLU A 94 17.19 11.58 -2.66
CA GLU A 94 16.04 11.32 -3.52
C GLU A 94 16.47 10.82 -4.91
N LYS A 95 17.43 11.50 -5.55
CA LYS A 95 17.98 11.07 -6.85
C LYS A 95 18.62 9.69 -6.81
N ALA A 96 19.30 9.33 -5.71
CA ALA A 96 19.90 8.02 -5.54
C ALA A 96 18.85 6.90 -5.42
N ILE A 97 17.81 7.12 -4.61
CA ILE A 97 16.67 6.19 -4.46
C ILE A 97 15.97 6.00 -5.81
N MET A 98 15.64 7.12 -6.49
CA MET A 98 15.00 7.09 -7.80
C MET A 98 15.85 6.35 -8.85
N TRP A 99 17.17 6.56 -8.85
CA TRP A 99 18.08 5.88 -9.77
C TRP A 99 18.17 4.38 -9.49
N LYS A 100 18.28 3.97 -8.23
CA LYS A 100 18.35 2.54 -7.89
C LYS A 100 17.03 1.83 -8.18
N ALA A 101 15.90 2.48 -7.92
CA ALA A 101 14.57 1.97 -8.25
C ALA A 101 14.36 1.78 -9.77
N LYS A 102 15.13 2.43 -10.65
CA LYS A 102 15.13 2.11 -12.10
C LYS A 102 15.62 0.69 -12.39
N LYS A 103 16.40 0.09 -11.49
CA LYS A 103 16.86 -1.30 -11.62
C LYS A 103 15.79 -2.31 -11.22
N GLU A 104 14.74 -1.87 -10.53
CA GLU A 104 13.59 -2.68 -10.08
C GLU A 104 12.44 -2.65 -11.10
N GLU A 105 12.76 -2.65 -12.40
CA GLU A 105 11.77 -2.51 -13.49
C GLU A 105 10.72 -3.63 -13.48
N ALA A 106 11.13 -4.85 -13.12
CA ALA A 106 10.20 -5.98 -13.00
C ALA A 106 9.14 -5.74 -11.92
N LEU A 107 9.52 -5.20 -10.77
CA LEU A 107 8.61 -4.90 -9.67
C LEU A 107 7.71 -3.71 -10.00
N LYS A 108 8.26 -2.65 -10.60
CA LYS A 108 7.48 -1.51 -11.11
C LYS A 108 6.41 -1.96 -12.11
N SER A 109 6.82 -2.75 -13.11
CA SER A 109 5.93 -3.28 -14.14
C SER A 109 4.84 -4.16 -13.53
N ARG A 110 5.18 -5.03 -12.57
CA ARG A 110 4.23 -5.88 -11.86
C ARG A 110 3.20 -5.05 -11.07
N SER A 111 3.65 -4.08 -10.28
CA SER A 111 2.79 -3.18 -9.51
C SER A 111 1.84 -2.39 -10.41
N ALA A 112 2.34 -1.81 -11.49
CA ALA A 112 1.52 -1.08 -12.46
C ALA A 112 0.49 -1.99 -13.14
N LYS A 113 0.90 -3.19 -13.57
CA LYS A 113 -0.02 -4.19 -14.16
C LYS A 113 -1.12 -4.61 -13.20
N ALA A 114 -0.82 -4.75 -11.90
CA ALA A 114 -1.83 -5.07 -10.89
C ALA A 114 -2.89 -3.96 -10.79
N LEU A 115 -2.48 -2.70 -10.66
CA LEU A 115 -3.40 -1.56 -10.58
C LEU A 115 -4.22 -1.36 -11.87
N CYS A 116 -3.58 -1.50 -13.03
CA CYS A 116 -4.26 -1.52 -14.32
C CYS A 116 -5.27 -2.68 -14.44
N GLY A 117 -4.93 -3.86 -13.91
CA GLY A 117 -5.82 -5.01 -13.89
C GLY A 117 -7.05 -4.77 -13.01
N ILE A 118 -6.84 -4.23 -11.80
CA ILE A 118 -7.91 -3.90 -10.86
C ILE A 118 -8.89 -2.89 -11.47
N THR A 119 -8.40 -1.78 -12.03
CA THR A 119 -9.25 -0.76 -12.65
C THR A 119 -10.03 -1.29 -13.85
N LYS A 120 -9.42 -2.14 -14.67
CA LYS A 120 -10.12 -2.82 -15.77
C LYS A 120 -11.19 -3.78 -15.27
N ALA A 121 -10.89 -4.58 -14.24
CA ALA A 121 -11.85 -5.50 -13.64
C ALA A 121 -13.06 -4.75 -13.06
N LEU A 122 -12.82 -3.67 -12.30
CA LEU A 122 -13.87 -2.78 -11.80
C LEU A 122 -14.71 -2.20 -12.93
N SER A 123 -14.05 -1.68 -13.98
CA SER A 123 -14.76 -1.11 -15.14
C SER A 123 -15.64 -2.12 -15.84
N ALA A 124 -15.21 -3.39 -15.90
CA ALA A 124 -15.95 -4.46 -16.55
C ALA A 124 -17.22 -4.88 -15.78
N VAL A 125 -17.24 -4.67 -14.46
CA VAL A 125 -18.44 -4.82 -13.61
C VAL A 125 -19.20 -3.50 -13.41
N GLY A 126 -18.93 -2.47 -14.23
CA GLY A 126 -19.67 -1.21 -14.23
C GLY A 126 -19.15 -0.14 -13.26
N TYR A 127 -18.09 -0.41 -12.49
CA TYR A 127 -17.49 0.54 -11.56
C TYR A 127 -16.36 1.34 -12.22
N LYS A 128 -16.54 2.65 -12.35
CA LYS A 128 -15.56 3.57 -12.97
C LYS A 128 -15.09 4.64 -11.97
N PRO A 129 -14.31 4.26 -10.94
CA PRO A 129 -13.84 5.22 -9.96
C PRO A 129 -12.89 6.24 -10.56
N ALA A 130 -12.91 7.46 -10.02
CA ALA A 130 -11.90 8.48 -10.28
C ALA A 130 -10.57 8.14 -9.60
N TYR A 131 -9.47 8.77 -10.01
CA TYR A 131 -8.17 8.66 -9.37
C TYR A 131 -7.65 10.07 -9.10
N LEU A 132 -7.18 10.34 -7.87
CA LEU A 132 -6.76 11.69 -7.48
C LEU A 132 -5.37 12.09 -8.01
N TYR A 133 -4.67 11.19 -8.71
CA TYR A 133 -3.34 11.43 -9.27
C TYR A 133 -2.36 12.02 -8.25
N GLU A 134 -1.82 13.21 -8.51
CA GLU A 134 -0.82 13.89 -7.67
C GLU A 134 -1.35 14.18 -6.26
N ASP A 135 -2.66 14.36 -6.13
CA ASP A 135 -3.34 14.66 -4.87
C ASP A 135 -3.67 13.44 -4.02
N GLU A 136 -3.39 12.22 -4.51
CA GLU A 136 -3.64 10.99 -3.77
C GLU A 136 -2.87 11.00 -2.43
N PRO A 137 -3.57 10.96 -1.27
CA PRO A 137 -2.89 10.92 0.01
C PRO A 137 -2.34 9.51 0.31
N TYR A 138 -1.27 9.46 1.10
CA TYR A 138 -0.89 8.23 1.79
C TYR A 138 -1.84 7.98 2.98
N SER A 139 -2.18 6.71 3.24
CA SER A 139 -3.19 6.33 4.24
C SER A 139 -2.69 6.42 5.68
N GLY A 140 -1.37 6.52 5.88
CA GLY A 140 -0.76 6.46 7.21
C GLY A 140 -0.56 5.03 7.72
N ALA A 141 -0.76 4.01 6.89
CA ALA A 141 -0.61 2.59 7.24
C ALA A 141 0.66 2.29 8.06
N LEU A 142 1.84 2.64 7.54
CA LEU A 142 3.12 2.44 8.25
C LEU A 142 3.24 3.21 9.58
N LEU A 143 2.52 4.31 9.78
CA LEU A 143 2.48 4.95 11.11
C LEU A 143 1.76 4.04 12.11
N TYR A 144 0.63 3.46 11.70
CA TYR A 144 -0.13 2.54 12.53
C TYR A 144 0.61 1.21 12.74
N ASP A 145 1.06 0.57 11.65
CA ASP A 145 1.70 -0.75 11.68
C ASP A 145 2.99 -0.77 12.52
N LEU A 146 3.67 0.37 12.65
CA LEU A 146 4.90 0.52 13.42
C LEU A 146 4.69 1.16 14.80
N GLY A 147 3.44 1.31 15.25
CA GLY A 147 3.08 1.77 16.60
C GLY A 147 3.38 3.25 16.84
N LEU A 148 3.30 4.08 15.80
CA LEU A 148 3.49 5.54 15.86
C LEU A 148 2.17 6.28 16.10
N ASP A 149 1.27 5.68 16.90
CA ASP A 149 -0.12 6.10 17.09
C ASP A 149 -0.28 7.56 17.54
N LYS A 150 0.67 8.08 18.31
CA LYS A 150 0.64 9.46 18.80
C LYS A 150 0.60 10.52 17.70
N PHE A 151 1.00 10.16 16.47
CA PHE A 151 1.00 11.07 15.31
C PHE A 151 -0.19 10.87 14.39
N LEU A 152 -0.99 9.82 14.61
CA LEU A 152 -2.15 9.52 13.78
C LEU A 152 -3.25 10.59 13.84
N PRO A 153 -3.64 11.16 15.00
CA PRO A 153 -4.78 12.09 15.04
C PRO A 153 -4.64 13.27 14.08
N GLU A 154 -3.47 13.94 14.09
CA GLU A 154 -3.19 15.08 13.21
C GLU A 154 -3.15 14.64 11.75
N TYR A 155 -2.46 13.54 11.46
CA TYR A 155 -2.30 13.05 10.09
C TYR A 155 -3.61 12.58 9.46
N ILE A 156 -4.40 11.81 10.21
CA ILE A 156 -5.72 11.32 9.81
C ILE A 156 -6.66 12.50 9.53
N THR A 157 -6.68 13.50 10.42
CA THR A 157 -7.49 14.71 10.21
C THR A 157 -7.13 15.40 8.91
N LYS A 158 -5.83 15.59 8.65
CA LYS A 158 -5.35 16.19 7.39
C LYS A 158 -5.80 15.41 6.16
N VAL A 159 -5.63 14.08 6.17
CA VAL A 159 -6.00 13.23 5.02
C VAL A 159 -7.52 13.20 4.82
N TYR A 160 -8.28 13.08 5.91
CA TYR A 160 -9.75 13.08 5.83
C TYR A 160 -10.29 14.42 5.33
N SER A 161 -9.76 15.55 5.80
CA SER A 161 -10.11 16.88 5.28
C SER A 161 -9.84 16.99 3.78
N LEU A 162 -8.69 16.52 3.30
CA LEU A 162 -8.39 16.49 1.86
C LEU A 162 -9.44 15.69 1.08
N LEU A 163 -9.80 14.50 1.55
CA LEU A 163 -10.82 13.68 0.87
C LEU A 163 -12.19 14.38 0.85
N LYS A 164 -12.59 15.04 1.93
CA LYS A 164 -13.84 15.84 1.99
C LYS A 164 -13.78 17.07 1.07
N GLU A 165 -12.66 17.77 1.02
CA GLU A 165 -12.44 18.91 0.10
C GLU A 165 -12.50 18.50 -1.37
N ARG A 166 -12.22 17.23 -1.69
CA ARG A 166 -12.37 16.66 -3.04
C ARG A 166 -13.73 16.02 -3.29
N ASP A 167 -14.71 16.26 -2.42
CA ASP A 167 -16.07 15.71 -2.48
C ASP A 167 -16.12 14.17 -2.54
N VAL A 168 -15.10 13.50 -1.99
CA VAL A 168 -15.03 12.04 -1.97
C VAL A 168 -16.01 11.51 -0.92
N LYS A 169 -16.90 10.61 -1.35
CA LYS A 169 -17.88 9.90 -0.53
C LYS A 169 -17.55 8.43 -0.38
N GLU A 170 -16.90 7.82 -1.37
CA GLU A 170 -16.52 6.41 -1.34
C GLU A 170 -15.09 6.19 -1.84
N VAL A 171 -14.35 5.35 -1.13
CA VAL A 171 -13.03 4.85 -1.50
C VAL A 171 -13.11 3.37 -1.82
N ILE A 172 -12.61 3.01 -3.01
CA ILE A 172 -12.29 1.65 -3.40
C ILE A 172 -10.78 1.45 -3.16
N GLY A 173 -10.44 0.73 -2.10
CA GLY A 173 -9.06 0.40 -1.77
C GLY A 173 -8.57 -0.85 -2.52
N VAL A 174 -7.27 -0.86 -2.83
CA VAL A 174 -6.61 -1.93 -3.60
C VAL A 174 -5.69 -2.82 -2.76
N ASP A 175 -5.45 -2.42 -1.51
CA ASP A 175 -4.57 -3.11 -0.59
C ASP A 175 -5.19 -3.21 0.82
N PRO A 176 -4.76 -4.20 1.62
CA PRO A 176 -5.32 -4.46 2.95
C PRO A 176 -5.17 -3.29 3.93
N HIS A 177 -3.98 -2.66 3.96
CA HIS A 177 -3.63 -1.71 5.00
C HIS A 177 -4.31 -0.36 4.77
N THR A 178 -4.42 0.08 3.52
CA THR A 178 -5.17 1.30 3.19
C THR A 178 -6.65 1.13 3.52
N VAL A 179 -7.26 0.00 3.18
CA VAL A 179 -8.66 -0.28 3.52
C VAL A 179 -8.84 -0.33 5.03
N PHE A 180 -7.99 -1.04 5.75
CA PHE A 180 -8.06 -1.12 7.21
C PHE A 180 -7.89 0.24 7.89
N MET A 181 -6.93 1.06 7.44
CA MET A 181 -6.75 2.41 7.96
C MET A 181 -8.02 3.23 7.82
N LEU A 182 -8.57 3.31 6.61
CA LEU A 182 -9.76 4.13 6.37
C LEU A 182 -11.00 3.55 7.05
N LYS A 183 -11.21 2.24 6.98
CA LYS A 183 -12.44 1.60 7.45
C LYS A 183 -12.50 1.43 8.97
N GLU A 184 -11.38 1.08 9.60
CA GLU A 184 -11.36 0.69 11.03
C GLU A 184 -10.62 1.69 11.92
N VAL A 185 -9.58 2.35 11.41
CA VAL A 185 -8.73 3.25 12.22
C VAL A 185 -9.23 4.68 12.20
N TYR A 186 -9.50 5.26 11.02
CA TYR A 186 -9.95 6.65 10.87
C TYR A 186 -11.22 6.97 11.68
N PRO A 187 -12.25 6.11 11.74
CA PRO A 187 -13.46 6.38 12.54
C PRO A 187 -13.20 6.53 14.04
N ARG A 188 -12.07 6.03 14.55
CA ARG A 188 -11.67 6.18 15.96
C ARG A 188 -11.20 7.59 16.29
N TYR A 189 -10.80 8.36 15.28
CA TYR A 189 -10.23 9.70 15.44
C TYR A 189 -11.11 10.82 14.85
N ILE A 190 -12.06 10.48 13.99
CA ILE A 190 -12.92 11.44 13.29
C ILE A 190 -14.36 11.34 13.80
N ASN A 191 -14.85 12.42 14.39
CA ASN A 191 -16.26 12.56 14.72
C ASN A 191 -17.07 12.71 13.42
N ASN A 192 -18.24 12.07 13.35
CA ASN A 192 -19.11 12.07 12.16
C ASN A 192 -18.36 11.60 10.90
N TYR A 193 -17.72 10.43 10.99
CA TYR A 193 -17.05 9.80 9.86
C TYR A 193 -18.07 9.28 8.83
N GLU A 194 -18.02 9.78 7.59
CA GLU A 194 -19.02 9.54 6.54
C GLU A 194 -18.43 8.96 5.24
N LEU A 195 -17.17 8.52 5.26
CA LEU A 195 -16.52 7.97 4.07
C LEU A 195 -16.83 6.48 3.94
N GLY A 196 -17.47 6.09 2.83
CA GLY A 196 -17.63 4.68 2.47
C GLY A 196 -16.28 4.07 2.07
N VAL A 197 -15.96 2.88 2.56
CA VAL A 197 -14.70 2.20 2.23
C VAL A 197 -14.97 0.75 1.89
N ARG A 198 -14.60 0.34 0.67
CA ARG A 198 -14.67 -1.06 0.21
C ARG A 198 -13.34 -1.50 -0.38
N HIS A 199 -13.03 -2.79 -0.24
CA HIS A 199 -11.92 -3.38 -0.97
C HIS A 199 -12.41 -3.81 -2.36
N TYR A 200 -11.58 -3.66 -3.39
CA TYR A 200 -11.98 -3.97 -4.77
C TYR A 200 -12.47 -5.42 -4.95
N LEU A 201 -11.92 -6.39 -4.19
CA LEU A 201 -12.36 -7.79 -4.28
C LEU A 201 -13.77 -8.02 -3.75
N ASP A 202 -14.23 -7.23 -2.77
CA ASP A 202 -15.63 -7.31 -2.30
C ASP A 202 -16.56 -6.92 -3.45
N ILE A 203 -16.26 -5.81 -4.12
CA ILE A 203 -17.03 -5.31 -5.27
C ILE A 203 -17.05 -6.35 -6.40
N LEU A 204 -15.90 -6.94 -6.74
CA LEU A 204 -15.85 -7.96 -7.79
C LEU A 204 -16.62 -9.23 -7.40
N ALA A 205 -16.58 -9.64 -6.13
CA ALA A 205 -17.32 -10.80 -5.65
C ALA A 205 -18.84 -10.56 -5.57
N GLU A 206 -19.27 -9.33 -5.28
CA GLU A 206 -20.67 -8.89 -5.34
C GLU A 206 -21.23 -8.88 -6.78
N ASN A 207 -20.37 -8.66 -7.77
CA ASN A 207 -20.73 -8.55 -9.20
C ASN A 207 -20.14 -9.72 -10.03
N ILE A 208 -20.21 -10.93 -9.47
CA ILE A 208 -19.53 -12.10 -10.05
C ILE A 208 -20.11 -12.53 -11.40
N ASP A 209 -21.40 -12.29 -11.63
CA ASP A 209 -22.07 -12.69 -12.86
C ASP A 209 -21.75 -11.72 -14.01
N GLU A 210 -21.60 -10.43 -13.72
CA GLU A 210 -21.03 -9.42 -14.61
C GLU A 210 -19.60 -9.80 -14.98
N LEU A 211 -18.79 -10.16 -13.97
CA LEU A 211 -17.39 -10.54 -14.18
C LEU A 211 -17.24 -11.77 -15.08
N LYS A 212 -18.09 -12.80 -14.90
CA LYS A 212 -18.12 -13.99 -15.77
C LYS A 212 -18.56 -13.65 -17.20
N ARG A 213 -19.49 -12.71 -17.37
CA ARG A 213 -20.00 -12.31 -18.70
C ARG A 213 -18.95 -11.62 -19.56
N VAL A 214 -18.08 -10.81 -18.95
CA VAL A 214 -17.00 -10.10 -19.66
C VAL A 214 -15.74 -10.95 -19.84
N GLN A 215 -15.71 -12.14 -19.26
CA GLN A 215 -14.53 -12.99 -19.28
C GLN A 215 -14.39 -13.68 -20.63
N GLU A 216 -13.46 -13.19 -21.46
CA GLU A 216 -13.16 -13.80 -22.76
C GLU A 216 -12.27 -15.04 -22.68
N ARG A 217 -11.48 -15.18 -21.60
CA ARG A 217 -10.49 -16.26 -21.45
C ARG A 217 -10.55 -16.88 -20.07
N ARG A 218 -10.64 -18.21 -20.02
CA ARG A 218 -10.45 -18.97 -18.78
C ARG A 218 -8.97 -19.11 -18.48
N LEU A 219 -8.60 -18.82 -17.25
CA LEU A 219 -7.26 -19.09 -16.74
C LEU A 219 -7.31 -20.51 -16.16
N GLU A 220 -6.84 -21.48 -16.92
CA GLU A 220 -6.71 -22.85 -16.44
C GLU A 220 -5.46 -22.98 -15.58
N GLY A 221 -5.62 -23.49 -14.36
CA GLY A 221 -4.51 -23.73 -13.45
C GLY A 221 -4.95 -23.92 -12.01
N GLU A 222 -4.06 -24.51 -11.22
CA GLU A 222 -4.20 -24.64 -9.78
C GLU A 222 -3.34 -23.57 -9.09
N PHE A 223 -3.93 -22.80 -8.19
CA PHE A 223 -3.24 -21.70 -7.51
C PHE A 223 -3.44 -21.80 -6.01
N VAL A 224 -2.38 -21.51 -5.26
CA VAL A 224 -2.45 -21.35 -3.80
C VAL A 224 -2.65 -19.87 -3.49
N VAL A 225 -3.60 -19.56 -2.62
CA VAL A 225 -3.83 -18.21 -2.12
C VAL A 225 -3.09 -18.02 -0.81
N HIS A 226 -2.25 -16.98 -0.74
CA HIS A 226 -1.73 -16.47 0.52
C HIS A 226 -2.65 -15.35 1.01
N ASP A 227 -3.49 -15.64 2.01
CA ASP A 227 -4.40 -14.65 2.58
C ASP A 227 -3.62 -13.57 3.33
N SER A 228 -3.89 -12.30 3.03
CA SER A 228 -3.40 -11.20 3.86
C SER A 228 -3.95 -11.33 5.27
N CYS A 229 -3.09 -11.25 6.28
CA CYS A 229 -3.50 -11.28 7.68
C CYS A 229 -4.52 -10.17 8.02
N VAL A 230 -4.33 -8.96 7.50
CA VAL A 230 -5.24 -7.82 7.72
C VAL A 230 -6.57 -8.05 7.01
N MET A 231 -6.56 -8.53 5.76
CA MET A 231 -7.80 -8.85 5.06
C MET A 231 -8.59 -9.93 5.79
N ALA A 232 -7.91 -11.00 6.22
CA ALA A 232 -8.57 -12.14 6.84
C ALA A 232 -9.08 -11.83 8.24
N ARG A 233 -8.24 -11.26 9.11
CA ARG A 233 -8.55 -11.10 10.55
C ARG A 233 -9.31 -9.83 10.86
N ASP A 234 -8.94 -8.73 10.22
CA ASP A 234 -9.46 -7.41 10.59
C ASP A 234 -10.60 -6.98 9.67
N LEU A 235 -10.55 -7.36 8.39
CA LEU A 235 -11.56 -6.98 7.39
C LEU A 235 -12.57 -8.09 7.07
N GLY A 236 -12.32 -9.33 7.50
CA GLY A 236 -13.17 -10.49 7.19
C GLY A 236 -13.17 -10.92 5.71
N ILE A 237 -12.26 -10.39 4.90
CA ILE A 237 -12.17 -10.64 3.46
C ILE A 237 -11.34 -11.91 3.22
N THR A 238 -12.02 -13.06 3.23
CA THR A 238 -11.43 -14.37 2.91
C THR A 238 -12.10 -15.00 1.69
N GLU A 239 -13.43 -15.04 1.66
CA GLU A 239 -14.18 -15.61 0.53
C GLU A 239 -14.14 -14.79 -0.78
N PRO A 240 -14.10 -13.43 -0.77
CA PRO A 240 -14.11 -12.65 -2.01
C PRO A 240 -12.96 -12.97 -2.99
N PRO A 241 -11.67 -13.08 -2.56
CA PRO A 241 -10.60 -13.54 -3.43
C PRO A 241 -10.89 -14.90 -4.10
N ARG A 242 -11.44 -15.85 -3.34
CA ARG A 242 -11.74 -17.22 -3.81
C ARG A 242 -12.83 -17.21 -4.87
N LYS A 243 -13.95 -16.54 -4.58
CA LYS A 243 -15.07 -16.39 -5.52
C LYS A 243 -14.60 -15.78 -6.85
N VAL A 244 -13.79 -14.72 -6.78
CA VAL A 244 -13.22 -14.07 -7.96
C VAL A 244 -12.34 -15.05 -8.75
N LEU A 245 -11.40 -15.74 -8.10
CA LEU A 245 -10.53 -16.71 -8.79
C LEU A 245 -11.31 -17.87 -9.42
N GLU A 246 -12.23 -18.49 -8.68
CA GLU A 246 -13.07 -19.59 -9.17
C GLU A 246 -13.95 -19.16 -10.34
N SER A 247 -14.48 -17.93 -10.31
CA SER A 247 -15.24 -17.39 -11.43
C SER A 247 -14.43 -17.31 -12.72
N LEU A 248 -13.10 -17.14 -12.59
CA LEU A 248 -12.16 -17.08 -13.70
C LEU A 248 -11.74 -18.47 -14.22
N GLY A 249 -12.24 -19.56 -13.62
CA GLY A 249 -11.87 -20.94 -13.96
C GLY A 249 -10.63 -21.45 -13.23
N ILE A 250 -10.11 -20.69 -12.26
CA ILE A 250 -8.95 -21.08 -11.46
C ILE A 250 -9.41 -22.00 -10.33
N LYS A 251 -8.72 -23.13 -10.16
CA LYS A 251 -8.89 -23.98 -8.99
C LYS A 251 -8.01 -23.46 -7.85
N VAL A 252 -8.63 -23.05 -6.76
CA VAL A 252 -7.91 -22.62 -5.55
C VAL A 252 -7.56 -23.83 -4.70
N LEU A 253 -6.27 -23.98 -4.38
CA LEU A 253 -5.75 -24.94 -3.43
C LEU A 253 -5.49 -24.24 -2.10
N GLU A 254 -6.03 -24.81 -1.03
CA GLU A 254 -5.90 -24.24 0.32
C GLU A 254 -4.69 -24.85 1.05
N PRO A 255 -3.70 -24.04 1.45
CA PRO A 255 -2.60 -24.51 2.29
C PRO A 255 -3.07 -24.68 3.75
N GLU A 256 -2.23 -25.29 4.59
CA GLU A 256 -2.50 -25.42 6.05
C GLU A 256 -2.75 -24.05 6.70
N ASN A 257 -1.92 -23.06 6.36
CA ASN A 257 -2.03 -21.68 6.83
C ASN A 257 -2.91 -20.87 5.89
N THR A 258 -4.23 -20.95 6.07
CA THR A 258 -5.23 -20.27 5.23
C THR A 258 -6.28 -19.53 6.03
N LYS A 259 -6.97 -18.57 5.41
CA LYS A 259 -8.05 -17.77 5.99
C LYS A 259 -7.59 -17.13 7.31
N LEU A 260 -8.33 -17.32 8.40
CA LEU A 260 -7.99 -16.78 9.72
C LEU A 260 -6.66 -17.33 10.28
N ASN A 261 -6.26 -18.52 9.84
CA ASN A 261 -5.01 -19.18 10.22
C ASN A 261 -3.81 -18.78 9.35
N THR A 262 -3.97 -17.81 8.44
CA THR A 262 -2.87 -17.32 7.59
C THR A 262 -1.70 -16.76 8.39
N VAL A 263 -0.50 -16.80 7.82
CA VAL A 263 0.70 -16.20 8.41
C VAL A 263 0.95 -14.81 7.82
N CYS A 264 1.64 -13.95 8.58
CA CYS A 264 2.03 -12.64 8.08
C CYS A 264 3.08 -12.79 6.97
N CYS A 265 3.07 -11.92 5.97
CA CYS A 265 4.09 -11.90 4.92
C CYS A 265 5.37 -11.14 5.33
N GLY A 266 5.36 -10.44 6.46
CA GLY A 266 6.49 -9.62 6.94
C GLY A 266 6.63 -8.24 6.29
N GLY A 267 5.84 -7.92 5.26
CA GLY A 267 5.97 -6.68 4.47
C GLY A 267 5.99 -5.38 5.28
N PRO A 268 5.00 -5.09 6.16
CA PRO A 268 4.94 -3.83 6.89
C PRO A 268 6.15 -3.55 7.79
N ILE A 269 6.72 -4.61 8.37
CA ILE A 269 7.88 -4.48 9.25
C ILE A 269 9.20 -4.39 8.50
N GLU A 270 9.25 -4.67 7.19
CA GLU A 270 10.47 -4.66 6.38
C GLU A 270 11.18 -3.29 6.44
N TYR A 271 10.41 -2.20 6.52
CA TYR A 271 10.95 -0.85 6.60
C TYR A 271 11.88 -0.65 7.82
N ALA A 272 11.47 -1.11 8.99
CA ALA A 272 12.19 -0.91 10.25
C ALA A 272 12.99 -2.16 10.69
N PHE A 273 12.57 -3.34 10.24
CA PHE A 273 13.05 -4.66 10.67
C PHE A 273 13.24 -5.62 9.49
N PRO A 274 14.07 -5.29 8.48
CA PRO A 274 14.21 -6.09 7.26
C PRO A 274 14.65 -7.53 7.55
N HIS A 275 15.61 -7.74 8.47
CA HIS A 275 16.05 -9.08 8.86
C HIS A 275 15.01 -9.92 9.62
N MET A 276 13.99 -9.27 10.20
CA MET A 276 12.88 -10.01 10.80
C MET A 276 11.84 -10.34 9.75
N ALA A 277 11.55 -9.41 8.83
CA ALA A 277 10.65 -9.64 7.69
C ALA A 277 11.03 -10.90 6.91
N ASP A 278 12.33 -11.06 6.57
CA ASP A 278 12.88 -12.24 5.89
C ASP A 278 12.69 -13.57 6.65
N LYS A 279 12.39 -13.52 7.95
CA LYS A 279 12.17 -14.70 8.79
C LYS A 279 10.70 -15.02 9.01
N VAL A 280 9.79 -14.14 8.60
CA VAL A 280 8.35 -14.35 8.79
C VAL A 280 7.76 -15.25 7.71
N CYS A 281 8.20 -15.10 6.46
CA CYS A 281 7.68 -15.78 5.28
C CYS A 281 8.82 -16.19 4.34
#